data_AF-A0A0J9TZL2-F1
#
_entry.id   AF-A0A0J9TZL2-F1
#
_cell.length_a   1.000
_cell.length_b   1.000
_cell.length_c   1.000
_cell.angle_alpha   90.00
_cell.angle_beta   90.00
_cell.angle_gamma   90.00
#
_symmetry.space_group_name_H-M   'P 1'
#
loop_
_entity.id
_entity.type
_entity.pdbx_description
1 polymer ?
#
loop_
_entity_poly.entity_id
_entity_poly.type
_entity_poly.pdbx_seq_one_letter_code
_entity_poly.pdbx_strand_id
1 'polypeptide(L)'
;MEENVENFILDKFVEKKDILESSDLHKFYNNLKKYWDNKDTTSANCTDKKDLKICYLGKTLENIVSDWNSICSLSDKNNDKCCCYLTYWLYGEIAKISPSYFRINDIYNMADKFFKKINCPSSTNEICTKNYVKIFNTKVLENKKVLYDFAEYYDDLQNLLSEENSDKKDKNCEYIKNFFQLYRIMQLHQHLKLTENYCLEIKHFKDKFKDDVLSQLEEACPGKGIKSLFNADIVTEHPSGEQFKNTIEKVVKPLTNKAEIEKSILKDLPSNTIYEEFNKTGDLDDYKEGCKKTFKPENGKDKDDITDFCEKFTRNMKKKVYITENDGKNQQNGCSYFTHWTYQNILKIFTTLDNTKKYTVIEELNKIMHKINTSDLEGRPCSFYFDGTPSQWEEEKYLHDYFKNHESIKAKYNSNVSEKKMFCEYLSYIYKLYEKYIWKCCTYFYRGNSWNLCPKHFECDRKYNPFKLLSTLKCENEIISESEENAYDTLMIDREVVLKSQIIPCNSLICDPFYKFAMVPLAFLGLSSVFFLFYKVNISIV
;
A
#
# COMPACT_ATOMS: atom_id res chain seq x y z
N MET A 1 -9.45 23.98 -20.90
CA MET A 1 -10.73 23.27 -20.71
C MET A 1 -10.37 21.80 -20.55
N GLU A 2 -9.69 21.38 -19.49
CA GLU A 2 -9.97 21.55 -18.04
C GLU A 2 -11.33 20.96 -17.64
N GLU A 3 -11.28 19.70 -17.20
CA GLU A 3 -12.27 18.91 -16.44
C GLU A 3 -11.55 17.56 -16.11
N ASN A 4 -10.43 17.56 -15.38
CA ASN A 4 -10.24 17.54 -13.91
C ASN A 4 -11.08 16.48 -13.17
N VAL A 5 -10.52 15.27 -13.08
CA VAL A 5 -10.76 14.38 -11.93
C VAL A 5 -9.75 14.76 -10.82
N GLU A 6 -9.82 16.01 -10.37
CA GLU A 6 -9.19 16.49 -9.11
C GLU A 6 -10.16 16.32 -7.92
N ASN A 7 -11.26 15.60 -8.11
CA ASN A 7 -12.45 15.71 -7.26
C ASN A 7 -12.67 14.57 -6.26
N PHE A 8 -11.72 13.65 -6.05
CA PHE A 8 -12.01 12.40 -5.34
C PHE A 8 -11.72 12.43 -3.83
N ILE A 9 -12.61 13.16 -3.14
CA ILE A 9 -13.54 12.73 -2.09
C ILE A 9 -14.15 14.02 -1.51
N LEU A 10 -13.39 15.13 -1.48
CA LEU A 10 -13.88 16.44 -1.05
C LEU A 10 -14.81 17.10 -2.07
N ASP A 11 -14.53 17.06 -3.37
CA ASP A 11 -15.33 17.87 -4.30
C ASP A 11 -16.69 17.24 -4.66
N LYS A 12 -16.81 15.90 -4.64
CA LYS A 12 -18.13 15.25 -4.65
C LYS A 12 -18.95 15.55 -3.39
N PHE A 13 -18.28 15.81 -2.27
CA PHE A 13 -18.91 16.32 -1.04
C PHE A 13 -19.47 17.74 -1.28
N VAL A 14 -18.74 18.56 -2.05
CA VAL A 14 -19.13 19.93 -2.43
C VAL A 14 -20.30 19.93 -3.43
N GLU A 15 -20.40 18.97 -4.35
CA GLU A 15 -21.56 18.82 -5.26
C GLU A 15 -22.86 18.44 -4.54
N LYS A 16 -22.78 17.93 -3.30
CA LYS A 16 -23.93 17.58 -2.45
C LYS A 16 -24.16 18.57 -1.30
N LYS A 17 -23.56 19.76 -1.38
CA LYS A 17 -23.57 20.78 -0.33
C LYS A 17 -24.97 21.04 0.25
N ASP A 18 -25.99 21.13 -0.60
CA ASP A 18 -27.38 21.41 -0.19
C ASP A 18 -27.93 20.37 0.81
N ILE A 19 -27.54 19.10 0.67
CA ILE A 19 -27.97 18.01 1.56
C ILE A 19 -27.29 18.13 2.93
N LEU A 20 -26.12 18.75 2.96
CA LEU A 20 -25.24 18.81 4.12
C LEU A 20 -25.42 20.09 4.92
N GLU A 21 -26.19 21.07 4.42
CA GLU A 21 -26.41 22.35 5.10
C GLU A 21 -27.08 22.18 6.47
N SER A 22 -27.85 21.10 6.66
CA SER A 22 -28.46 20.72 7.95
C SER A 22 -27.45 20.20 8.95
N SER A 23 -26.31 19.66 8.50
CA SER A 23 -25.35 18.97 9.34
C SER A 23 -24.61 19.90 10.29
N ASP A 24 -24.48 19.50 11.55
CA ASP A 24 -23.76 20.28 12.57
C ASP A 24 -22.30 20.54 12.19
N LEU A 25 -21.65 19.53 11.60
CA LEU A 25 -20.27 19.64 11.13
C LEU A 25 -20.15 20.69 10.00
N HIS A 26 -21.11 20.69 9.06
CA HIS A 26 -21.13 21.65 7.96
C HIS A 26 -21.36 23.08 8.46
N LYS A 27 -22.32 23.27 9.36
CA LYS A 27 -22.59 24.56 10.01
C LYS A 27 -21.36 25.08 10.73
N PHE A 28 -20.68 24.22 11.50
CA PHE A 28 -19.45 24.56 12.21
C PHE A 28 -18.34 24.99 11.24
N TYR A 29 -18.03 24.18 10.22
CA TYR A 29 -17.02 24.52 9.20
C TYR A 29 -17.36 25.81 8.44
N ASN A 30 -18.62 26.02 8.08
CA ASN A 30 -19.04 27.27 7.43
C ASN A 30 -18.87 28.48 8.34
N ASN A 31 -19.09 28.33 9.64
CA ASN A 31 -18.84 29.39 10.59
C ASN A 31 -17.34 29.74 10.68
N LEU A 32 -16.46 28.72 10.68
CA LEU A 32 -15.01 28.92 10.68
C LEU A 32 -14.51 29.72 9.46
N LYS A 33 -15.14 29.57 8.28
CA LYS A 33 -14.78 30.33 7.06
C LYS A 33 -14.84 31.84 7.24
N LYS A 34 -15.69 32.35 8.14
CA LYS A 34 -15.80 33.80 8.42
C LYS A 34 -14.53 34.39 9.00
N TYR A 35 -13.71 33.57 9.66
CA TYR A 35 -12.47 33.98 10.31
C TYR A 35 -11.25 33.86 9.42
N TRP A 36 -11.43 33.29 8.22
CA TRP A 36 -10.38 33.20 7.21
C TRP A 36 -10.17 34.60 6.59
N ASP A 37 -9.29 35.39 7.19
CA ASP A 37 -8.99 36.75 6.75
C ASP A 37 -7.66 36.84 5.97
N ASN A 38 -7.74 37.35 4.75
CA ASN A 38 -6.61 37.54 3.82
C ASN A 38 -5.97 38.93 3.91
N LYS A 39 -6.42 39.81 4.80
CA LYS A 39 -6.08 41.25 4.71
C LYS A 39 -4.99 41.77 5.66
N ASP A 40 -4.69 41.11 6.78
CA ASP A 40 -3.63 41.56 7.71
C ASP A 40 -2.70 40.42 8.16
N THR A 41 -1.42 40.50 7.79
CA THR A 41 -0.39 39.46 8.05
C THR A 41 0.35 39.62 9.39
N THR A 42 -0.02 40.56 10.25
CA THR A 42 0.66 40.79 11.53
C THR A 42 0.08 39.93 12.65
N SER A 43 0.47 38.65 12.67
CA SER A 43 0.39 37.79 13.86
C SER A 43 1.73 37.87 14.62
N ALA A 44 1.68 37.82 15.96
CA ALA A 44 2.88 37.75 16.80
C ALA A 44 3.78 36.52 16.52
N ASN A 45 3.24 35.52 15.81
CA ASN A 45 3.95 34.29 15.45
C ASN A 45 4.52 34.32 14.01
N CYS A 46 4.40 35.42 13.28
CA CYS A 46 4.86 35.57 11.90
C CYS A 46 6.08 36.45 11.78
N THR A 47 7.26 35.85 11.88
CA THR A 47 8.55 36.53 11.75
C THR A 47 9.13 36.46 10.33
N ASP A 48 8.60 35.61 9.45
CA ASP A 48 9.20 35.34 8.13
C ASP A 48 8.17 35.48 6.99
N LYS A 49 8.38 36.46 6.08
CA LYS A 49 7.44 36.84 5.00
C LYS A 49 7.33 35.82 3.87
N LYS A 50 8.07 34.71 3.90
CA LYS A 50 8.13 33.71 2.81
C LYS A 50 6.98 32.69 2.82
N ASP A 51 6.21 32.54 3.91
CA ASP A 51 5.14 31.54 4.03
C ASP A 51 3.77 32.14 4.40
N LEU A 52 3.26 33.03 3.53
CA LEU A 52 2.00 33.78 3.74
C LEU A 52 0.81 32.89 4.13
N LYS A 53 0.64 31.71 3.52
CA LYS A 53 -0.46 30.77 3.84
C LYS A 53 -0.45 30.30 5.30
N ILE A 54 0.73 30.05 5.86
CA ILE A 54 0.89 29.62 7.25
C ILE A 54 0.58 30.77 8.18
N CYS A 55 0.98 31.98 7.80
CA CYS A 55 0.64 33.19 8.53
C CYS A 55 -0.87 33.45 8.57
N TYR A 56 -1.57 33.26 7.44
CA TYR A 56 -3.03 33.35 7.40
C TYR A 56 -3.68 32.29 8.27
N LEU A 57 -3.22 31.04 8.23
CA LEU A 57 -3.72 29.99 9.12
C LEU A 57 -3.52 30.37 10.60
N GLY A 58 -2.34 30.87 10.95
CA GLY A 58 -2.05 31.30 12.32
C GLY A 58 -2.96 32.43 12.80
N LYS A 59 -3.15 33.46 11.96
CA LYS A 59 -4.05 34.57 12.28
C LYS A 59 -5.51 34.11 12.39
N THR A 60 -5.94 33.23 11.49
CA THR A 60 -7.28 32.63 11.51
C THR A 60 -7.51 31.90 12.83
N LEU A 61 -6.54 31.11 13.29
CA LEU A 61 -6.61 30.42 14.56
C LEU A 61 -6.65 31.38 15.76
N GLU A 62 -5.91 32.50 15.74
CA GLU A 62 -6.01 33.54 16.79
C GLU A 62 -7.43 34.12 16.88
N ASN A 63 -8.05 34.40 15.73
CA ASN A 63 -9.41 34.93 15.66
C ASN A 63 -10.42 33.89 16.18
N ILE A 64 -10.29 32.62 15.76
CA ILE A 64 -11.12 31.51 16.24
C ILE A 64 -11.04 31.36 17.76
N VAL A 65 -9.84 31.42 18.34
CA VAL A 65 -9.64 31.33 19.78
C VAL A 65 -10.34 32.47 20.53
N SER A 66 -10.31 33.67 19.95
CA SER A 66 -10.91 34.86 20.57
C SER A 66 -12.44 34.75 20.64
N ASP A 67 -13.06 34.16 19.61
CA ASP A 67 -14.52 34.04 19.49
C ASP A 67 -15.04 32.62 19.79
N TRP A 68 -14.20 31.77 20.40
CA TRP A 68 -14.47 30.33 20.55
C TRP A 68 -15.82 30.00 21.18
N ASN A 69 -16.20 30.69 22.25
CA ASN A 69 -17.46 30.45 22.93
C ASN A 69 -18.66 30.67 21.98
N SER A 70 -18.63 31.72 21.16
CA SER A 70 -19.68 31.96 20.16
C SER A 70 -19.66 30.89 19.07
N ILE A 71 -18.47 30.48 18.62
CA ILE A 71 -18.30 29.48 17.56
C ILE A 71 -18.86 28.11 18.01
N CYS A 72 -18.49 27.65 19.21
CA CYS A 72 -18.90 26.34 19.70
C CYS A 72 -20.38 26.34 20.14
N SER A 73 -20.88 27.42 20.75
CA SER A 73 -22.29 27.50 21.17
C SER A 73 -23.29 27.43 20.01
N LEU A 74 -22.91 27.80 18.79
CA LEU A 74 -23.77 27.69 17.61
C LEU A 74 -24.05 26.24 17.17
N SER A 75 -23.38 25.25 17.76
CA SER A 75 -23.49 23.85 17.35
C SER A 75 -24.39 22.99 18.25
N ASP A 76 -24.94 23.53 19.35
CA ASP A 76 -25.63 22.78 20.41
C ASP A 76 -24.83 21.57 20.97
N LYS A 77 -23.50 21.53 20.72
CA LYS A 77 -22.60 20.46 21.17
C LYS A 77 -21.84 20.82 22.44
N ASN A 78 -21.31 19.79 23.11
CA ASN A 78 -20.30 19.97 24.14
C ASN A 78 -18.98 20.52 23.54
N ASN A 79 -18.13 21.10 24.38
CA ASN A 79 -16.85 21.67 23.96
C ASN A 79 -15.96 20.61 23.27
N ASP A 80 -15.98 19.37 23.75
CA ASP A 80 -15.17 18.26 23.23
C ASP A 80 -15.45 17.98 21.74
N LYS A 81 -16.72 17.97 21.34
CA LYS A 81 -17.12 17.77 19.94
C LYS A 81 -16.68 18.93 19.05
N CYS A 82 -16.82 20.17 19.52
CA CYS A 82 -16.30 21.34 18.82
C CYS A 82 -14.78 21.24 18.62
N CYS A 83 -14.05 20.76 19.64
CA CYS A 83 -12.62 20.51 19.57
C CYS A 83 -12.28 19.44 18.53
N CYS A 84 -13.06 18.36 18.43
CA CYS A 84 -12.91 17.37 17.36
C CYS A 84 -13.06 18.03 15.99
N TYR A 85 -14.15 18.77 15.78
CA TYR A 85 -14.41 19.44 14.51
C TYR A 85 -13.28 20.40 14.14
N LEU A 86 -12.81 21.22 15.08
CA LEU A 86 -11.68 22.12 14.84
C LEU A 86 -10.40 21.36 14.49
N THR A 87 -10.14 20.21 15.13
CA THR A 87 -8.97 19.37 14.85
C THR A 87 -8.98 18.84 13.43
N TYR A 88 -10.07 18.21 13.00
CA TYR A 88 -10.17 17.67 11.64
C TYR A 88 -10.31 18.76 10.57
N TRP A 89 -10.89 19.91 10.89
CA TRP A 89 -10.80 21.10 10.05
C TRP A 89 -9.35 21.51 9.82
N LEU A 90 -8.57 21.63 10.90
CA LEU A 90 -7.15 22.02 10.84
C LEU A 90 -6.32 21.00 10.04
N TYR A 91 -6.57 19.70 10.20
CA TYR A 91 -5.94 18.67 9.36
C TYR A 91 -6.20 18.87 7.87
N GLY A 92 -7.42 19.26 7.50
CA GLY A 92 -7.76 19.62 6.13
C GLY A 92 -7.03 20.84 5.63
N GLU A 93 -6.94 21.89 6.44
CA GLU A 93 -6.22 23.11 6.06
C GLU A 93 -4.71 22.87 5.93
N ILE A 94 -4.11 22.07 6.81
CA ILE A 94 -2.70 21.67 6.67
C ILE A 94 -2.49 20.86 5.38
N ALA A 95 -3.37 19.91 5.09
CA ALA A 95 -3.29 19.11 3.86
C ALA A 95 -3.39 19.98 2.60
N LYS A 96 -4.31 20.95 2.57
CA LYS A 96 -4.47 21.92 1.46
C LYS A 96 -3.28 22.86 1.29
N ILE A 97 -2.71 23.35 2.39
CA ILE A 97 -1.52 24.21 2.35
C ILE A 97 -0.31 23.41 1.86
N SER A 98 -0.25 22.12 2.20
CA SER A 98 0.87 21.20 1.96
C SER A 98 2.23 21.80 2.33
N PRO A 99 2.42 22.25 3.59
CA PRO A 99 3.63 22.94 3.97
C PRO A 99 4.81 21.98 4.11
N SER A 100 6.04 22.54 4.09
CA SER A 100 7.23 21.74 4.34
C SER A 100 7.19 21.13 5.76
N TYR A 101 7.95 20.07 5.96
CA TYR A 101 8.03 19.36 7.23
C TYR A 101 8.32 20.25 8.45
N PHE A 102 9.31 21.14 8.34
CA PHE A 102 9.66 22.10 9.40
C PHE A 102 8.49 23.03 9.72
N ARG A 103 7.76 23.43 8.69
CA ARG A 103 6.60 24.30 8.82
C ARG A 103 5.37 23.61 9.41
N ILE A 104 5.18 22.31 9.15
CA ILE A 104 4.16 21.50 9.85
C ILE A 104 4.40 21.56 11.36
N ASN A 105 5.65 21.40 11.81
CA ASN A 105 5.98 21.50 13.24
C ASN A 105 5.61 22.86 13.84
N ASP A 106 5.88 23.95 13.12
CA ASP A 106 5.53 25.30 13.55
C ASP A 106 4.01 25.44 13.73
N ILE A 107 3.23 24.91 12.78
CA ILE A 107 1.76 24.89 12.86
C ILE A 107 1.29 24.10 14.09
N TYR A 108 1.83 22.90 14.32
CA TYR A 108 1.47 22.09 15.49
C TYR A 108 1.82 22.78 16.81
N ASN A 109 2.96 23.45 16.92
CA ASN A 109 3.34 24.22 18.11
C ASN A 109 2.41 25.40 18.35
N MET A 110 1.96 26.05 17.28
CA MET A 110 1.02 27.16 17.34
C MET A 110 -0.37 26.67 17.77
N ALA A 111 -0.86 25.62 17.14
CA ALA A 111 -2.13 24.99 17.45
C ALA A 111 -2.18 24.49 18.91
N ASP A 112 -1.13 23.86 19.43
CA ASP A 112 -1.07 23.43 20.83
C ASP A 112 -1.32 24.58 21.82
N LYS A 113 -0.74 25.77 21.55
CA LYS A 113 -1.00 26.98 22.36
C LYS A 113 -2.47 27.42 22.28
N PHE A 114 -3.09 27.30 21.10
CA PHE A 114 -4.48 27.69 20.88
C PHE A 114 -5.46 26.71 21.53
N PHE A 115 -5.29 25.41 21.31
CA PHE A 115 -6.12 24.36 21.93
C PHE A 115 -6.11 24.44 23.46
N LYS A 116 -4.96 24.78 24.07
CA LYS A 116 -4.85 25.05 25.52
C LYS A 116 -5.70 26.24 25.97
N LYS A 117 -5.77 27.33 25.19
CA LYS A 117 -6.54 28.53 25.55
C LYS A 117 -8.06 28.30 25.52
N ILE A 118 -8.53 27.48 24.60
CA ILE A 118 -9.97 27.18 24.43
C ILE A 118 -10.43 25.98 25.27
N ASN A 119 -9.59 25.52 26.21
CA ASN A 119 -9.86 24.38 27.10
C ASN A 119 -10.28 23.10 26.35
N CYS A 120 -9.72 22.86 25.15
CA CYS A 120 -9.87 21.56 24.49
C CYS A 120 -9.04 20.52 25.26
N PRO A 121 -9.65 19.60 26.01
CA PRO A 121 -8.91 18.81 26.99
C PRO A 121 -8.06 17.76 26.30
N SER A 122 -6.78 17.65 26.65
CA SER A 122 -5.93 16.53 26.21
C SER A 122 -6.29 15.18 26.88
N SER A 123 -7.30 15.15 27.75
CA SER A 123 -7.56 14.03 28.68
C SER A 123 -9.04 13.69 28.96
N THR A 124 -10.02 14.10 28.15
CA THR A 124 -11.44 13.71 28.33
C THR A 124 -11.86 12.52 27.44
N ASN A 125 -13.07 11.99 27.70
CA ASN A 125 -13.60 10.73 27.15
C ASN A 125 -13.92 10.75 25.63
N GLU A 126 -13.81 11.88 24.93
CA GLU A 126 -13.95 11.93 23.48
C GLU A 126 -12.61 11.68 22.77
N ILE A 127 -12.67 10.74 21.83
CA ILE A 127 -11.55 10.03 21.19
C ILE A 127 -10.57 10.99 20.48
N CYS A 128 -11.04 12.12 19.95
CA CYS A 128 -10.27 13.00 19.06
C CYS A 128 -9.20 13.87 19.75
N THR A 129 -9.30 14.15 21.05
CA THR A 129 -8.43 15.11 21.75
C THR A 129 -7.23 14.46 22.44
N LYS A 130 -7.26 13.13 22.63
CA LYS A 130 -6.20 12.37 23.31
C LYS A 130 -4.89 12.29 22.50
N ASN A 131 -4.96 12.45 21.17
CA ASN A 131 -3.87 12.21 20.23
C ASN A 131 -3.69 13.34 19.21
N TYR A 132 -3.58 14.61 19.65
CA TYR A 132 -2.98 15.65 18.80
C TYR A 132 -1.47 15.38 18.63
N VAL A 133 -1.16 14.24 18.02
CA VAL A 133 0.18 13.76 17.70
C VAL A 133 0.63 14.51 16.46
N LYS A 134 1.88 14.97 16.47
CA LYS A 134 2.49 15.62 15.31
C LYS A 134 2.63 14.60 14.18
N ILE A 135 1.76 14.71 13.18
CA ILE A 135 1.76 13.89 11.98
C ILE A 135 2.23 14.77 10.83
N PHE A 136 3.25 14.30 10.14
CA PHE A 136 3.93 15.08 9.11
C PHE A 136 3.57 14.68 7.70
N ASN A 137 2.98 13.50 7.54
CA ASN A 137 2.43 13.08 6.26
C ASN A 137 1.06 13.73 6.07
N THR A 138 0.97 14.70 5.15
CA THR A 138 -0.26 15.45 4.87
C THR A 138 -1.36 14.56 4.30
N LYS A 139 -1.04 13.49 3.59
CA LYS A 139 -2.04 12.51 3.12
C LYS A 139 -2.67 11.74 4.27
N VAL A 140 -1.90 11.45 5.32
CA VAL A 140 -2.46 10.88 6.56
C VAL A 140 -3.47 11.84 7.18
N LEU A 141 -3.15 13.14 7.24
CA LEU A 141 -4.07 14.18 7.75
C LEU A 141 -5.35 14.29 6.90
N GLU A 142 -5.20 14.25 5.58
CA GLU A 142 -6.30 14.28 4.63
C GLU A 142 -7.22 13.07 4.83
N ASN A 143 -6.67 11.85 4.85
CA ASN A 143 -7.45 10.62 5.06
C ASN A 143 -8.18 10.62 6.41
N LYS A 144 -7.51 11.11 7.47
CA LYS A 144 -8.12 11.28 8.79
C LYS A 144 -9.34 12.17 8.74
N LYS A 145 -9.20 13.36 8.15
CA LYS A 145 -10.29 14.31 7.97
C LYS A 145 -11.42 13.67 7.18
N VAL A 146 -11.12 13.10 6.02
CA VAL A 146 -12.12 12.58 5.09
C VAL A 146 -12.96 11.48 5.76
N LEU A 147 -12.31 10.52 6.42
CA LEU A 147 -13.03 9.42 7.06
C LEU A 147 -13.88 9.89 8.24
N TYR A 148 -13.33 10.80 9.05
CA TYR A 148 -14.04 11.39 10.17
C TYR A 148 -15.26 12.19 9.70
N ASP A 149 -15.07 13.12 8.77
CA ASP A 149 -16.13 13.97 8.23
C ASP A 149 -17.26 13.09 7.67
N PHE A 150 -16.95 12.07 6.87
CA PHE A 150 -17.98 11.16 6.34
C PHE A 150 -18.81 10.46 7.42
N ALA A 151 -18.17 9.96 8.48
CA ALA A 151 -18.88 9.32 9.58
C ALA A 151 -19.84 10.28 10.31
N GLU A 152 -19.45 11.55 10.46
CA GLU A 152 -20.30 12.60 11.02
C GLU A 152 -21.46 12.97 10.08
N TYR A 153 -21.20 13.02 8.78
CA TYR A 153 -22.19 13.39 7.78
C TYR A 153 -23.17 12.27 7.42
N TYR A 154 -22.88 11.01 7.77
CA TYR A 154 -23.64 9.86 7.29
C TYR A 154 -25.15 9.93 7.58
N ASP A 155 -25.56 10.48 8.72
CA ASP A 155 -26.98 10.59 9.07
C ASP A 155 -27.73 11.50 8.08
N ASP A 156 -27.13 12.63 7.72
CA ASP A 156 -27.67 13.56 6.72
C ASP A 156 -27.65 12.94 5.30
N LEU A 157 -26.70 12.03 5.05
CA LEU A 157 -26.54 11.36 3.77
C LEU A 157 -27.51 10.17 3.56
N GLN A 158 -28.26 9.74 4.58
CA GLN A 158 -29.20 8.61 4.43
C GLN A 158 -30.24 8.85 3.33
N ASN A 159 -30.63 10.10 3.08
CA ASN A 159 -31.57 10.44 2.01
C ASN A 159 -31.03 10.08 0.61
N LEU A 160 -29.71 10.01 0.42
CA LEU A 160 -29.11 9.56 -0.84
C LEU A 160 -29.38 8.08 -1.15
N LEU A 161 -29.66 7.28 -0.12
CA LEU A 161 -29.99 5.86 -0.23
C LEU A 161 -31.44 5.63 -0.68
N SER A 162 -32.29 6.66 -0.52
CA SER A 162 -33.71 6.67 -0.87
C SER A 162 -33.99 7.29 -2.25
N GLU A 163 -32.96 7.56 -3.06
CA GLU A 163 -33.11 8.12 -4.41
C GLU A 163 -33.95 7.20 -5.31
N GLU A 164 -34.99 7.76 -5.93
CA GLU A 164 -35.94 7.01 -6.77
C GLU A 164 -35.33 6.58 -8.10
N ASN A 165 -34.44 7.41 -8.65
CA ASN A 165 -33.75 7.09 -9.89
C ASN A 165 -32.66 6.04 -9.66
N SER A 166 -32.80 4.86 -10.27
CA SER A 166 -31.88 3.73 -10.11
C SER A 166 -30.42 4.06 -10.44
N ASP A 167 -30.16 4.82 -11.49
CA ASP A 167 -28.80 5.15 -11.94
C ASP A 167 -28.13 6.15 -10.99
N LYS A 168 -28.89 7.12 -10.48
CA LYS A 168 -28.40 8.06 -9.45
C LYS A 168 -28.18 7.35 -8.13
N LYS A 169 -29.08 6.44 -7.74
CA LYS A 169 -28.95 5.62 -6.53
C LYS A 169 -27.70 4.74 -6.61
N ASP A 170 -27.44 4.10 -7.75
CA ASP A 170 -26.23 3.30 -7.95
C ASP A 170 -24.95 4.13 -7.82
N LYS A 171 -24.93 5.34 -8.41
CA LYS A 171 -23.83 6.31 -8.24
C LYS A 171 -23.63 6.74 -6.78
N ASN A 172 -24.71 6.97 -6.03
CA ASN A 172 -24.64 7.30 -4.61
C ASN A 172 -24.08 6.12 -3.79
N CYS A 173 -24.50 4.90 -4.11
CA CYS A 173 -23.98 3.69 -3.48
C CYS A 173 -22.49 3.46 -3.77
N GLU A 174 -22.05 3.70 -5.02
CA GLU A 174 -20.62 3.64 -5.37
C GLU A 174 -19.83 4.72 -4.64
N TYR A 175 -20.40 5.92 -4.49
CA TYR A 175 -19.80 6.99 -3.70
C TYR A 175 -19.60 6.59 -2.23
N ILE A 176 -20.62 6.05 -1.57
CA ILE A 176 -20.53 5.60 -0.17
C ILE A 176 -19.49 4.48 -0.02
N LYS A 177 -19.48 3.52 -0.93
CA LYS A 177 -18.53 2.40 -0.94
C LYS A 177 -17.06 2.88 -0.93
N ASN A 178 -16.74 4.02 -1.54
CA ASN A 178 -15.36 4.54 -1.54
C ASN A 178 -14.86 4.88 -0.13
N PHE A 179 -15.73 5.33 0.78
CA PHE A 179 -15.34 5.60 2.17
C PHE A 179 -15.06 4.31 2.94
N PHE A 180 -15.79 3.23 2.65
CA PHE A 180 -15.50 1.91 3.20
C PHE A 180 -14.19 1.33 2.67
N GLN A 181 -13.85 1.61 1.40
CA GLN A 181 -12.52 1.29 0.86
C GLN A 181 -11.42 2.09 1.56
N LEU A 182 -11.62 3.39 1.77
CA LEU A 182 -10.68 4.24 2.52
C LEU A 182 -10.48 3.74 3.96
N TYR A 183 -11.57 3.44 4.67
CA TYR A 183 -11.52 2.80 5.99
C TYR A 183 -10.66 1.55 5.96
N ARG A 184 -10.83 0.70 4.93
CA ARG A 184 -10.06 -0.53 4.77
C ARG A 184 -8.58 -0.27 4.54
N ILE A 185 -8.24 0.73 3.73
CA ILE A 185 -6.86 1.15 3.48
C ILE A 185 -6.22 1.65 4.79
N MET A 186 -6.93 2.49 5.54
CA MET A 186 -6.46 3.01 6.84
C MET A 186 -6.23 1.88 7.85
N GLN A 187 -7.11 0.89 7.86
CA GLN A 187 -6.98 -0.35 8.63
C GLN A 187 -5.72 -1.15 8.26
N LEU A 188 -5.47 -1.37 6.97
CA LEU A 188 -4.26 -2.06 6.48
C LEU A 188 -2.99 -1.32 6.93
N HIS A 189 -2.96 0.00 6.78
CA HIS A 189 -1.82 0.83 7.20
C HIS A 189 -1.55 0.74 8.71
N GLN A 190 -2.61 0.69 9.53
CA GLN A 190 -2.48 0.54 10.98
C GLN A 190 -1.87 -0.83 11.36
N HIS A 191 -2.30 -1.92 10.71
CA HIS A 191 -1.86 -3.27 11.03
C HIS A 191 -0.42 -3.60 10.61
N LEU A 192 0.07 -2.98 9.53
CA LEU A 192 1.46 -3.13 9.08
C LEU A 192 2.50 -2.48 10.03
N LYS A 193 2.07 -2.01 11.23
CA LYS A 193 2.90 -1.41 12.29
C LYS A 193 3.79 -0.25 11.83
N LEU A 194 3.24 0.65 11.01
CA LEU A 194 4.00 1.83 10.58
C LEU A 194 3.70 3.08 11.42
N THR A 195 2.52 3.17 12.04
CA THR A 195 2.15 4.17 13.07
C THR A 195 0.73 3.91 13.61
N GLU A 196 0.44 4.33 14.85
CA GLU A 196 -0.92 4.35 15.43
C GLU A 196 -1.79 5.51 14.90
N ASN A 197 -1.49 5.99 13.69
CA ASN A 197 -2.06 7.24 13.20
C ASN A 197 -3.58 7.14 13.06
N TYR A 198 -4.17 6.04 12.57
CA TYR A 198 -5.61 5.98 12.27
C TYR A 198 -6.52 5.39 13.35
N CYS A 199 -5.99 5.07 14.54
CA CYS A 199 -6.73 4.35 15.59
C CYS A 199 -8.09 5.01 15.93
N LEU A 200 -8.11 6.33 15.97
CA LEU A 200 -9.26 7.12 16.40
C LEU A 200 -10.36 7.15 15.35
N GLU A 201 -9.99 7.41 14.10
CA GLU A 201 -10.92 7.49 12.98
C GLU A 201 -11.51 6.11 12.68
N ILE A 202 -10.70 5.05 12.74
CA ILE A 202 -11.16 3.66 12.59
C ILE A 202 -12.15 3.29 13.69
N LYS A 203 -11.86 3.65 14.95
CA LYS A 203 -12.78 3.41 16.06
C LYS A 203 -14.10 4.17 15.87
N HIS A 204 -14.03 5.46 15.56
CA HIS A 204 -15.21 6.29 15.32
C HIS A 204 -16.07 5.75 14.18
N PHE A 205 -15.43 5.34 13.07
CA PHE A 205 -16.11 4.72 11.94
C PHE A 205 -16.79 3.40 12.34
N LYS A 206 -16.11 2.53 13.10
CA LYS A 206 -16.72 1.30 13.62
C LYS A 206 -17.93 1.56 14.54
N ASP A 207 -17.81 2.56 15.41
CA ASP A 207 -18.88 2.93 16.34
C ASP A 207 -20.11 3.49 15.59
N LYS A 208 -19.89 4.15 14.45
CA LYS A 208 -20.95 4.67 13.58
C LYS A 208 -21.65 3.58 12.77
N PHE A 209 -20.88 2.67 12.17
CA PHE A 209 -21.38 1.64 11.27
C PHE A 209 -21.51 0.30 11.99
N LYS A 210 -22.38 0.24 13.00
CA LYS A 210 -22.74 -1.01 13.68
C LYS A 210 -23.62 -1.89 12.79
N ASP A 211 -23.86 -3.13 13.22
CA ASP A 211 -24.52 -4.16 12.40
C ASP A 211 -25.89 -3.76 11.85
N ASP A 212 -26.66 -2.96 12.59
CA ASP A 212 -27.95 -2.43 12.17
C ASP A 212 -27.81 -1.44 11.02
N VAL A 213 -26.91 -0.46 11.16
CA VAL A 213 -26.63 0.55 10.13
C VAL A 213 -26.04 -0.09 8.87
N LEU A 214 -25.14 -1.07 9.04
CA LEU A 214 -24.55 -1.82 7.92
C LEU A 214 -25.59 -2.65 7.18
N SER A 215 -26.55 -3.24 7.90
CA SER A 215 -27.58 -4.06 7.28
C SER A 215 -28.54 -3.18 6.46
N GLN A 216 -28.93 -2.02 6.98
CA GLN A 216 -29.69 -1.03 6.21
C GLN A 216 -28.94 -0.56 4.96
N LEU A 217 -27.63 -0.35 5.07
CA LEU A 217 -26.81 0.09 3.95
C LEU A 217 -26.68 -1.00 2.88
N GLU A 218 -26.56 -2.27 3.27
CA GLU A 218 -26.51 -3.40 2.33
C GLU A 218 -27.87 -3.64 1.65
N GLU A 219 -28.98 -3.43 2.37
CA GLU A 219 -30.32 -3.45 1.79
C GLU A 219 -30.53 -2.31 0.79
N ALA A 220 -30.04 -1.11 1.11
CA ALA A 220 -30.15 0.05 0.22
C ALA A 220 -29.22 -0.03 -1.00
N CYS A 221 -28.05 -0.64 -0.85
CA CYS A 221 -27.01 -0.76 -1.86
C CYS A 221 -26.64 -2.22 -2.15
N PRO A 222 -27.59 -3.05 -2.63
CA PRO A 222 -27.39 -4.48 -2.77
C PRO A 222 -26.28 -4.80 -3.79
N GLY A 223 -25.43 -5.76 -3.45
CA GLY A 223 -24.37 -6.25 -4.35
C GLY A 223 -23.14 -5.33 -4.46
N LYS A 224 -23.07 -4.24 -3.67
CA LYS A 224 -21.90 -3.35 -3.63
C LYS A 224 -20.79 -3.86 -2.71
N GLY A 225 -21.08 -4.84 -1.86
CA GLY A 225 -20.10 -5.50 -0.99
C GLY A 225 -19.61 -4.61 0.16
N ILE A 226 -20.43 -3.67 0.61
CA ILE A 226 -20.06 -2.70 1.65
C ILE A 226 -19.87 -3.40 2.99
N LYS A 227 -20.82 -4.27 3.37
CA LYS A 227 -20.71 -5.08 4.60
C LYS A 227 -19.47 -5.97 4.58
N SER A 228 -19.12 -6.51 3.41
CA SER A 228 -17.90 -7.31 3.24
C SER A 228 -16.64 -6.46 3.44
N LEU A 229 -16.57 -5.25 2.89
CA LEU A 229 -15.44 -4.33 3.10
C LEU A 229 -15.26 -3.97 4.58
N PHE A 230 -16.35 -3.72 5.29
CA PHE A 230 -16.32 -3.34 6.70
C PHE A 230 -15.85 -4.48 7.62
N ASN A 231 -16.40 -5.68 7.41
CA ASN A 231 -16.14 -6.86 8.26
C ASN A 231 -14.87 -7.63 7.88
N ALA A 232 -14.21 -7.28 6.78
CA ALA A 232 -13.04 -8.02 6.34
C ALA A 232 -11.89 -7.90 7.36
N ASP A 233 -11.39 -9.04 7.85
CA ASP A 233 -10.22 -9.11 8.74
C ASP A 233 -8.92 -8.69 8.03
N ILE A 234 -8.07 -7.93 8.71
CA ILE A 234 -6.78 -7.48 8.14
C ILE A 234 -5.75 -8.60 8.24
N VAL A 235 -5.43 -9.20 7.09
CA VAL A 235 -4.42 -10.25 6.98
C VAL A 235 -3.08 -9.63 6.63
N THR A 236 -2.18 -9.64 7.61
CA THR A 236 -0.75 -9.37 7.41
C THR A 236 0.01 -10.58 7.92
N GLU A 237 0.63 -11.33 7.01
CA GLU A 237 1.64 -12.31 7.42
C GLU A 237 2.79 -11.55 8.05
N HIS A 238 2.88 -11.61 9.38
CA HIS A 238 4.06 -11.18 10.10
C HIS A 238 5.22 -12.13 9.70
N PRO A 239 6.46 -11.67 9.54
CA PRO A 239 7.62 -12.54 9.25
C PRO A 239 7.88 -13.64 10.31
N SER A 240 7.09 -13.70 11.39
CA SER A 240 7.23 -14.63 12.51
C SER A 240 6.29 -15.85 12.48
N GLY A 241 5.57 -16.11 11.38
CA GLY A 241 5.05 -17.47 11.11
C GLY A 241 3.84 -17.96 11.90
N GLU A 242 2.99 -17.08 12.45
CA GLU A 242 1.66 -17.51 12.93
C GLU A 242 0.60 -17.31 11.84
N GLN A 243 0.13 -18.44 11.27
CA GLN A 243 -1.04 -18.50 10.40
C GLN A 243 -2.32 -18.25 11.21
N PHE A 244 -3.05 -17.21 10.88
CA PHE A 244 -4.49 -17.15 11.16
C PHE A 244 -5.27 -17.23 9.83
N LYS A 245 -6.02 -18.33 9.69
CA LYS A 245 -6.87 -18.62 8.53
C LYS A 245 -8.13 -17.76 8.56
N ASN A 246 -8.29 -16.91 7.55
CA ASN A 246 -9.42 -16.86 6.58
C ASN A 246 -9.48 -15.46 5.94
N THR A 247 -9.26 -15.35 4.62
CA THR A 247 -9.25 -14.06 3.88
C THR A 247 -10.06 -14.17 2.58
N ILE A 248 -10.69 -13.06 2.19
CA ILE A 248 -11.03 -12.78 0.79
C ILE A 248 -9.92 -11.86 0.24
N GLU A 249 -8.97 -12.41 -0.53
CA GLU A 249 -8.01 -11.60 -1.31
C GLU A 249 -8.78 -10.63 -2.22
N LYS A 250 -8.21 -9.44 -2.55
CA LYS A 250 -8.75 -8.59 -3.62
C LYS A 250 -8.75 -9.43 -4.90
N VAL A 251 -9.89 -10.00 -5.27
CA VAL A 251 -10.05 -10.84 -6.45
C VAL A 251 -9.89 -9.94 -7.66
N VAL A 252 -8.72 -9.98 -8.27
CA VAL A 252 -8.48 -9.29 -9.53
C VAL A 252 -9.23 -10.09 -10.58
N LYS A 253 -10.18 -9.45 -11.27
CA LYS A 253 -10.89 -10.10 -12.38
C LYS A 253 -9.86 -10.56 -13.42
N PRO A 254 -10.02 -11.76 -14.00
CA PRO A 254 -9.13 -12.24 -15.06
C PRO A 254 -9.01 -11.24 -16.22
N LEU A 255 -7.86 -11.26 -16.89
CA LEU A 255 -7.61 -10.44 -18.06
C LEU A 255 -8.64 -10.74 -19.17
N THR A 256 -9.35 -9.71 -19.63
CA THR A 256 -10.22 -9.77 -20.81
C THR A 256 -9.40 -9.85 -22.09
N ASN A 257 -9.93 -10.50 -23.15
CA ASN A 257 -9.25 -10.64 -24.45
C ASN A 257 -7.86 -11.30 -24.37
N LYS A 258 -7.64 -12.17 -23.38
CA LYS A 258 -6.36 -12.85 -23.12
C LYS A 258 -5.71 -13.42 -24.39
N ALA A 259 -6.44 -14.18 -25.19
CA ALA A 259 -5.90 -14.81 -26.40
C ALA A 259 -5.44 -13.79 -27.46
N GLU A 260 -6.12 -12.65 -27.56
CA GLU A 260 -5.76 -11.59 -28.50
C GLU A 260 -4.51 -10.85 -28.01
N ILE A 261 -4.47 -10.50 -26.72
CA ILE A 261 -3.31 -9.86 -26.06
C ILE A 261 -2.07 -10.74 -26.14
N GLU A 262 -2.21 -12.05 -25.92
CA GLU A 262 -1.12 -13.01 -26.08
C GLU A 262 -0.55 -12.97 -27.51
N LYS A 263 -1.42 -12.91 -28.51
CA LYS A 263 -1.03 -12.92 -29.93
C LYS A 263 -0.46 -11.58 -30.42
N SER A 264 -1.07 -10.46 -30.04
CA SER A 264 -0.74 -9.12 -30.55
C SER A 264 0.36 -8.44 -29.76
N ILE A 265 0.37 -8.58 -28.43
CA ILE A 265 1.32 -7.89 -27.55
C ILE A 265 2.44 -8.83 -27.14
N LEU A 266 2.09 -9.91 -26.42
CA LEU A 266 3.06 -10.71 -25.67
C LEU A 266 3.98 -11.58 -26.55
N LYS A 267 3.47 -12.06 -27.69
CA LYS A 267 4.20 -12.95 -28.60
C LYS A 267 5.55 -12.38 -29.08
N ASP A 268 5.61 -11.09 -29.36
CA ASP A 268 6.84 -10.47 -29.89
C ASP A 268 7.73 -9.87 -28.78
N LEU A 269 7.39 -10.10 -27.51
CA LEU A 269 8.22 -9.65 -26.40
C LEU A 269 9.40 -10.60 -26.16
N PRO A 270 10.56 -10.10 -25.71
CA PRO A 270 11.75 -10.92 -25.46
C PRO A 270 11.52 -12.16 -24.58
N SER A 271 10.62 -12.08 -23.59
CA SER A 271 10.30 -13.24 -22.75
C SER A 271 9.73 -14.43 -23.55
N ASN A 272 8.99 -14.18 -24.63
CA ASN A 272 8.40 -15.25 -25.43
C ASN A 272 9.48 -16.13 -26.07
N THR A 273 10.58 -15.54 -26.55
CA THR A 273 11.72 -16.28 -27.10
C THR A 273 12.35 -17.23 -26.06
N ILE A 274 12.44 -16.79 -24.80
CA ILE A 274 12.94 -17.63 -23.69
C ILE A 274 11.99 -18.82 -23.45
N TYR A 275 10.69 -18.57 -23.45
CA TYR A 275 9.70 -19.64 -23.27
C TYR A 275 9.67 -20.63 -24.45
N GLU A 276 9.85 -20.16 -25.69
CA GLU A 276 10.00 -21.00 -26.87
C GLU A 276 11.23 -21.91 -26.76
N GLU A 277 12.34 -21.42 -26.22
CA GLU A 277 13.55 -22.23 -25.98
C GLU A 277 13.28 -23.40 -25.01
N PHE A 278 12.57 -23.12 -23.91
CA PHE A 278 12.16 -24.14 -22.95
C PHE A 278 11.21 -25.18 -23.55
N ASN A 279 10.43 -24.81 -24.56
CA ASN A 279 9.46 -25.68 -25.23
C ASN A 279 10.06 -26.59 -26.31
N LYS A 280 11.30 -26.35 -26.75
CA LYS A 280 11.94 -27.18 -27.79
C LYS A 280 11.98 -28.67 -27.38
N THR A 281 11.92 -29.55 -28.37
CA THR A 281 11.89 -31.02 -28.19
C THR A 281 13.20 -31.71 -28.55
N GLY A 282 14.24 -30.93 -28.89
CA GLY A 282 15.58 -31.45 -29.18
C GLY A 282 16.27 -31.99 -27.92
N ASP A 283 17.17 -32.95 -28.13
CA ASP A 283 18.07 -33.52 -27.11
C ASP A 283 17.36 -34.10 -25.88
N LEU A 284 16.18 -34.69 -26.06
CA LEU A 284 15.42 -35.27 -24.95
C LEU A 284 15.83 -36.72 -24.62
N ASP A 285 16.59 -37.38 -25.50
CA ASP A 285 16.87 -38.83 -25.41
C ASP A 285 17.50 -39.24 -24.08
N ASP A 286 18.43 -38.43 -23.56
CA ASP A 286 19.11 -38.67 -22.28
C ASP A 286 18.19 -38.58 -21.05
N TYR A 287 16.98 -38.03 -21.21
CA TYR A 287 16.05 -37.78 -20.10
C TYR A 287 14.79 -38.65 -20.16
N LYS A 288 14.48 -39.22 -21.33
CA LYS A 288 13.29 -40.06 -21.57
C LYS A 288 13.18 -41.21 -20.59
N GLU A 289 14.26 -41.96 -20.38
CA GLU A 289 14.22 -43.16 -19.54
C GLU A 289 13.93 -42.84 -18.07
N GLY A 290 14.54 -41.77 -17.54
CA GLY A 290 14.28 -41.31 -16.17
C GLY A 290 12.82 -40.90 -15.98
N CYS A 291 12.30 -40.08 -16.89
CA CYS A 291 10.93 -39.58 -16.81
C CYS A 291 9.87 -40.69 -17.00
N LYS A 292 10.09 -41.64 -17.92
CA LYS A 292 9.20 -42.79 -18.10
C LYS A 292 9.17 -43.73 -16.89
N LYS A 293 10.29 -43.88 -16.19
CA LYS A 293 10.35 -44.68 -14.94
C LYS A 293 9.58 -43.99 -13.81
N THR A 294 9.69 -42.66 -13.72
CA THR A 294 9.01 -41.85 -12.70
C THR A 294 7.51 -41.74 -12.97
N PHE A 295 7.12 -41.38 -14.19
CA PHE A 295 5.74 -41.21 -14.62
C PHE A 295 5.42 -42.31 -15.64
N LYS A 296 4.82 -43.40 -15.15
CA LYS A 296 4.38 -44.50 -16.02
C LYS A 296 3.11 -44.07 -16.77
N PRO A 297 3.12 -44.00 -18.11
CA PRO A 297 1.92 -43.66 -18.86
C PRO A 297 0.81 -44.69 -18.64
N GLU A 298 -0.43 -44.24 -18.45
CA GLU A 298 -1.58 -45.15 -18.40
C GLU A 298 -1.91 -45.72 -19.80
N ASN A 299 -2.45 -46.93 -19.84
CA ASN A 299 -3.03 -47.57 -21.03
C ASN A 299 -2.06 -47.88 -22.20
N GLY A 300 -0.80 -48.21 -21.91
CA GLY A 300 0.12 -48.72 -22.93
C GLY A 300 0.53 -47.71 -24.01
N LYS A 301 0.32 -46.41 -23.77
CA LYS A 301 0.89 -45.34 -24.60
C LYS A 301 2.38 -45.19 -24.30
N ASP A 302 3.18 -44.91 -25.32
CA ASP A 302 4.63 -44.70 -25.15
C ASP A 302 5.00 -43.39 -24.44
N LYS A 303 4.04 -42.44 -24.34
CA LYS A 303 4.22 -41.09 -23.79
C LYS A 303 2.88 -40.43 -23.44
N ASP A 304 2.83 -39.68 -22.35
CA ASP A 304 1.73 -38.79 -21.96
C ASP A 304 2.23 -37.35 -21.69
N ASP A 305 1.31 -36.41 -21.44
CA ASP A 305 1.64 -34.99 -21.22
C ASP A 305 2.57 -34.77 -20.01
N ILE A 306 2.46 -35.61 -18.98
CA ILE A 306 3.32 -35.56 -17.79
C ILE A 306 4.74 -35.98 -18.16
N THR A 307 4.87 -37.08 -18.89
CA THR A 307 6.17 -37.60 -19.35
C THR A 307 6.85 -36.59 -20.27
N ASP A 308 6.10 -35.98 -21.21
CA ASP A 308 6.62 -34.92 -22.09
C ASP A 308 7.12 -33.71 -21.31
N PHE A 309 6.34 -33.27 -20.32
CA PHE A 309 6.74 -32.15 -19.46
C PHE A 309 7.96 -32.49 -18.60
N CYS A 310 8.02 -33.69 -18.00
CA CYS A 310 9.17 -34.14 -17.23
C CYS A 310 10.45 -34.14 -18.06
N GLU A 311 10.39 -34.61 -19.31
CA GLU A 311 11.54 -34.64 -20.22
C GLU A 311 12.07 -33.21 -20.46
N LYS A 312 11.18 -32.28 -20.80
CA LYS A 312 11.53 -30.86 -21.02
C LYS A 312 12.04 -30.19 -19.74
N PHE A 313 11.38 -30.41 -18.61
CA PHE A 313 11.77 -29.89 -17.30
C PHE A 313 13.20 -30.34 -16.94
N THR A 314 13.47 -31.64 -17.03
CA THR A 314 14.77 -32.23 -16.73
C THR A 314 15.85 -31.71 -17.68
N ARG A 315 15.55 -31.63 -19.00
CA ARG A 315 16.47 -31.07 -20.01
C ARG A 315 16.83 -29.63 -19.70
N ASN A 316 15.83 -28.79 -19.47
CA ASN A 316 16.01 -27.35 -19.23
C ASN A 316 16.84 -27.10 -17.97
N MET A 317 16.63 -27.92 -16.92
CA MET A 317 17.45 -27.86 -15.71
C MET A 317 18.90 -28.28 -15.94
N LYS A 318 19.14 -29.47 -16.50
CA LYS A 318 20.49 -30.02 -16.69
C LYS A 318 21.33 -29.22 -17.68
N LYS A 319 20.73 -28.77 -18.78
CA LYS A 319 21.39 -27.92 -19.78
C LYS A 319 21.50 -26.46 -19.36
N LYS A 320 20.94 -26.08 -18.19
CA LYS A 320 20.94 -24.70 -17.68
C LYS A 320 20.38 -23.71 -18.69
N VAL A 321 19.34 -24.09 -19.44
CA VAL A 321 18.74 -23.28 -20.51
C VAL A 321 18.23 -21.93 -19.97
N TYR A 322 17.94 -21.89 -18.68
CA TYR A 322 17.51 -20.70 -17.98
C TYR A 322 18.62 -19.66 -17.76
N ILE A 323 19.90 -19.97 -18.01
CA ILE A 323 21.01 -19.01 -17.89
C ILE A 323 21.20 -18.31 -19.24
N THR A 324 21.07 -16.98 -19.29
CA THR A 324 21.37 -16.19 -20.49
C THR A 324 22.77 -15.57 -20.41
N GLU A 325 23.48 -15.44 -21.55
CA GLU A 325 24.86 -14.91 -21.61
C GLU A 325 25.00 -13.46 -21.10
N ASN A 326 23.91 -12.69 -21.10
CA ASN A 326 23.86 -11.30 -20.63
C ASN A 326 23.70 -11.15 -19.10
N ASP A 327 23.48 -12.23 -18.34
CA ASP A 327 23.21 -12.19 -16.89
C ASP A 327 24.48 -12.11 -16.02
N GLY A 328 25.58 -11.57 -16.55
CA GLY A 328 26.90 -11.52 -15.90
C GLY A 328 26.97 -10.82 -14.53
N LYS A 329 25.86 -10.29 -14.00
CA LYS A 329 25.76 -9.76 -12.63
C LYS A 329 24.51 -10.17 -11.82
N ASN A 330 23.48 -10.80 -12.39
CA ASN A 330 22.22 -11.13 -11.68
C ASN A 330 21.65 -12.51 -12.09
N GLN A 331 22.23 -13.59 -11.54
CA GLN A 331 21.83 -14.98 -11.77
C GLN A 331 20.37 -15.32 -11.34
N GLN A 332 19.71 -14.44 -10.58
CA GLN A 332 18.30 -14.61 -10.16
C GLN A 332 17.29 -14.52 -11.33
N ASN A 333 17.64 -13.81 -12.42
CA ASN A 333 16.71 -13.54 -13.52
C ASN A 333 16.34 -14.78 -14.35
N GLY A 334 17.29 -15.68 -14.56
CA GLY A 334 17.09 -16.87 -15.37
C GLY A 334 16.12 -17.87 -14.74
N CYS A 335 16.31 -18.13 -13.45
CA CYS A 335 15.51 -19.10 -12.71
C CYS A 335 14.04 -18.67 -12.59
N SER A 336 13.74 -17.36 -12.52
CA SER A 336 12.35 -16.89 -12.47
C SER A 336 11.57 -17.20 -13.75
N TYR A 337 12.16 -17.06 -14.93
CA TYR A 337 11.53 -17.53 -16.18
C TYR A 337 11.20 -19.01 -16.13
N PHE A 338 12.15 -19.83 -15.67
CA PHE A 338 11.96 -21.27 -15.58
C PHE A 338 10.89 -21.68 -14.56
N THR A 339 10.82 -20.99 -13.43
CA THR A 339 9.75 -21.15 -12.43
C THR A 339 8.37 -20.87 -13.04
N HIS A 340 8.18 -19.71 -13.67
CA HIS A 340 6.89 -19.34 -14.25
C HIS A 340 6.48 -20.22 -15.43
N TRP A 341 7.45 -20.63 -16.27
CA TRP A 341 7.22 -21.61 -17.34
C TRP A 341 6.76 -22.96 -16.76
N THR A 342 7.41 -23.41 -15.69
CA THR A 342 7.09 -24.66 -15.02
C THR A 342 5.65 -24.63 -14.47
N TYR A 343 5.27 -23.57 -13.76
CA TYR A 343 3.90 -23.41 -13.23
C TYR A 343 2.86 -23.45 -14.35
N GLN A 344 3.06 -22.72 -15.45
CA GLN A 344 2.11 -22.72 -16.56
C GLN A 344 1.90 -24.09 -17.20
N ASN A 345 2.97 -24.85 -17.41
CA ASN A 345 2.86 -26.17 -18.02
C ASN A 345 2.23 -27.19 -17.07
N ILE A 346 2.56 -27.12 -15.78
CA ILE A 346 1.91 -27.93 -14.75
C ILE A 346 0.41 -27.64 -14.66
N LEU A 347 -0.01 -26.37 -14.71
CA LEU A 347 -1.42 -26.02 -14.65
C LEU A 347 -2.22 -26.64 -15.81
N LYS A 348 -1.65 -26.68 -17.02
CA LYS A 348 -2.28 -27.36 -18.17
C LYS A 348 -2.48 -28.84 -17.89
N ILE A 349 -1.46 -29.51 -17.34
CA ILE A 349 -1.52 -30.92 -16.96
C ILE A 349 -2.55 -31.15 -15.84
N PHE A 350 -2.62 -30.27 -14.84
CA PHE A 350 -3.54 -30.43 -13.72
C PHE A 350 -5.02 -30.37 -14.10
N THR A 351 -5.37 -29.85 -15.28
CA THR A 351 -6.75 -29.88 -15.76
C THR A 351 -7.25 -31.29 -16.06
N THR A 352 -6.36 -32.25 -16.30
CA THR A 352 -6.70 -33.64 -16.65
C THR A 352 -6.51 -34.63 -15.51
N LEU A 353 -6.02 -34.18 -14.35
CA LEU A 353 -5.64 -35.03 -13.21
C LEU A 353 -6.55 -34.83 -11.99
N ASP A 354 -6.71 -35.90 -11.20
CA ASP A 354 -7.26 -35.82 -9.85
C ASP A 354 -6.23 -35.27 -8.85
N ASN A 355 -6.67 -34.91 -7.64
CA ASN A 355 -5.81 -34.29 -6.63
C ASN A 355 -4.68 -35.20 -6.14
N THR A 356 -4.91 -36.51 -6.08
CA THR A 356 -3.88 -37.47 -5.66
C THR A 356 -2.75 -37.52 -6.68
N LYS A 357 -3.09 -37.60 -7.97
CA LYS A 357 -2.11 -37.57 -9.07
C LYS A 357 -1.37 -36.24 -9.12
N LYS A 358 -2.03 -35.09 -8.90
CA LYS A 358 -1.38 -33.78 -8.84
C LYS A 358 -0.29 -33.72 -7.77
N TYR A 359 -0.60 -34.21 -6.57
CA TYR A 359 0.37 -34.26 -5.48
C TYR A 359 1.59 -35.12 -5.84
N THR A 360 1.37 -36.31 -6.39
CA THR A 360 2.45 -37.21 -6.84
C THR A 360 3.35 -36.54 -7.89
N VAL A 361 2.75 -35.82 -8.85
CA VAL A 361 3.51 -35.07 -9.87
C VAL A 361 4.42 -34.02 -9.23
N ILE A 362 3.90 -33.22 -8.30
CA ILE A 362 4.70 -32.20 -7.59
C ILE A 362 5.85 -32.85 -6.79
N GLU A 363 5.56 -33.93 -6.07
CA GLU A 363 6.55 -34.61 -5.24
C GLU A 363 7.72 -35.15 -6.09
N GLU A 364 7.41 -35.80 -7.21
CA GLU A 364 8.43 -36.36 -8.10
C GLU A 364 9.23 -35.28 -8.83
N LEU A 365 8.59 -34.20 -9.26
CA LEU A 365 9.30 -33.05 -9.84
C LEU A 365 10.24 -32.39 -8.83
N ASN A 366 9.83 -32.28 -7.56
CA ASN A 366 10.69 -31.80 -6.47
C ASN A 366 11.92 -32.70 -6.27
N LYS A 367 11.74 -34.03 -6.32
CA LYS A 367 12.86 -34.98 -6.23
C LYS A 367 13.84 -34.80 -7.39
N ILE A 368 13.32 -34.66 -8.61
CA ILE A 368 14.13 -34.41 -9.82
C ILE A 368 14.91 -33.11 -9.67
N MET A 369 14.22 -32.01 -9.32
CA MET A 369 14.81 -30.69 -9.13
C MET A 369 15.91 -30.71 -8.05
N HIS A 370 15.62 -31.30 -6.89
CA HIS A 370 16.57 -31.42 -5.78
C HIS A 370 17.80 -32.21 -6.20
N LYS A 371 17.62 -33.36 -6.88
CA LYS A 371 18.73 -34.18 -7.36
C LYS A 371 19.62 -33.37 -8.31
N ILE A 372 19.05 -32.75 -9.35
CA ILE A 372 19.83 -31.98 -10.32
C ILE A 372 20.56 -30.80 -9.65
N ASN A 373 19.88 -30.06 -8.77
CA ASN A 373 20.47 -28.94 -8.04
C ASN A 373 21.64 -29.35 -7.12
N THR A 374 21.63 -30.58 -6.59
CA THR A 374 22.66 -31.07 -5.68
C THR A 374 23.78 -31.85 -6.37
N SER A 375 23.50 -32.56 -7.47
CA SER A 375 24.49 -33.40 -8.16
C SER A 375 25.09 -32.80 -9.41
N ASP A 376 24.31 -32.02 -10.18
CA ASP A 376 24.69 -31.65 -11.56
C ASP A 376 24.99 -30.14 -11.71
N LEU A 377 24.60 -29.34 -10.71
CA LEU A 377 24.66 -27.88 -10.74
C LEU A 377 25.63 -27.33 -9.67
N GLU A 378 26.93 -27.67 -9.75
CA GLU A 378 27.98 -27.17 -8.84
C GLU A 378 27.92 -25.64 -8.65
N GLY A 379 27.37 -25.21 -7.50
CA GLY A 379 27.30 -23.82 -7.07
C GLY A 379 26.27 -22.92 -7.76
N ARG A 380 25.40 -23.44 -8.63
CA ARG A 380 24.38 -22.62 -9.36
C ARG A 380 23.00 -23.29 -9.40
N PRO A 381 22.36 -23.52 -8.24
CA PRO A 381 21.05 -24.17 -8.20
C PRO A 381 19.93 -23.22 -8.68
N CYS A 382 18.94 -23.77 -9.38
CA CYS A 382 17.66 -23.11 -9.62
C CYS A 382 16.59 -23.84 -8.83
N SER A 383 16.28 -23.32 -7.65
CA SER A 383 15.32 -23.90 -6.70
C SER A 383 14.11 -22.99 -6.52
N PHE A 384 12.92 -23.57 -6.61
CA PHE A 384 11.66 -22.91 -6.30
C PHE A 384 10.68 -23.91 -5.68
N TYR A 385 9.60 -23.40 -5.11
CA TYR A 385 8.58 -24.19 -4.46
C TYR A 385 7.35 -24.29 -5.36
N PHE A 386 6.57 -25.34 -5.23
CA PHE A 386 5.25 -25.45 -5.87
C PHE A 386 4.17 -25.00 -4.87
N ASP A 387 4.35 -23.79 -4.33
CA ASP A 387 3.48 -23.15 -3.37
C ASP A 387 2.57 -22.12 -4.04
N GLY A 388 1.37 -21.94 -3.50
CA GLY A 388 0.38 -21.00 -4.03
C GLY A 388 -0.73 -21.64 -4.85
N THR A 389 -1.61 -20.79 -5.36
CA THR A 389 -2.80 -21.18 -6.12
C THR A 389 -2.59 -20.97 -7.61
N PRO A 390 -3.37 -21.65 -8.49
CA PRO A 390 -3.33 -21.41 -9.93
C PRO A 390 -3.48 -19.94 -10.33
N SER A 391 -4.36 -19.20 -9.65
CA SER A 391 -4.56 -17.76 -9.88
C SER A 391 -3.30 -16.97 -9.55
N GLN A 392 -2.67 -17.25 -8.40
CA GLN A 392 -1.44 -16.57 -7.98
C GLN A 392 -0.30 -16.82 -8.97
N TRP A 393 -0.10 -18.05 -9.45
CA TRP A 393 0.94 -18.34 -10.44
C TRP A 393 0.74 -17.59 -11.76
N GLU A 394 -0.51 -17.44 -12.19
CA GLU A 394 -0.83 -16.66 -13.38
C GLU A 394 -0.55 -15.16 -13.17
N GLU A 395 -1.03 -14.59 -12.06
CA GLU A 395 -0.81 -13.19 -11.69
C GLU A 395 0.69 -12.85 -11.57
N GLU A 396 1.44 -13.68 -10.86
CA GLU A 396 2.90 -13.50 -10.68
C GLU A 396 3.65 -13.54 -12.01
N LYS A 397 3.27 -14.43 -12.94
CA LYS A 397 3.88 -14.46 -14.25
C LYS A 397 3.59 -13.18 -15.04
N TYR A 398 2.36 -12.68 -15.03
CA TYR A 398 2.03 -11.43 -15.72
C TYR A 398 2.86 -10.25 -15.20
N LEU A 399 3.04 -10.16 -13.88
CA LEU A 399 3.90 -9.18 -13.25
C LEU A 399 5.36 -9.37 -13.68
N HIS A 400 5.89 -10.58 -13.53
CA HIS A 400 7.24 -10.93 -13.94
C HIS A 400 7.53 -10.52 -15.39
N ASP A 401 6.68 -10.94 -16.33
CA ASP A 401 6.87 -10.67 -17.76
C ASP A 401 6.74 -9.19 -18.08
N TYR A 402 5.84 -8.47 -17.43
CA TYR A 402 5.74 -7.02 -17.55
C TYR A 402 7.07 -6.35 -17.16
N PHE A 403 7.62 -6.69 -15.98
CA PHE A 403 8.84 -6.07 -15.49
C PHE A 403 10.05 -6.39 -16.39
N LYS A 404 10.19 -7.66 -16.82
CA LYS A 404 11.29 -8.07 -17.69
C LYS A 404 11.20 -7.49 -19.10
N ASN A 405 9.99 -7.22 -19.61
CA ASN A 405 9.76 -6.67 -20.93
C ASN A 405 9.45 -5.17 -20.94
N HIS A 406 9.58 -4.46 -19.81
CA HIS A 406 9.12 -3.08 -19.65
C HIS A 406 9.57 -2.14 -20.79
N GLU A 407 10.86 -2.16 -21.15
CA GLU A 407 11.38 -1.32 -22.24
C GLU A 407 10.86 -1.75 -23.62
N SER A 408 10.68 -3.05 -23.85
CA SER A 408 10.14 -3.57 -25.12
C SER A 408 8.65 -3.22 -25.28
N ILE A 409 7.88 -3.30 -24.20
CA ILE A 409 6.47 -2.89 -24.16
C ILE A 409 6.35 -1.40 -24.49
N LYS A 410 7.17 -0.56 -23.86
CA LYS A 410 7.22 0.89 -24.10
C LYS A 410 7.57 1.22 -25.55
N ALA A 411 8.56 0.53 -26.12
CA ALA A 411 8.97 0.72 -27.52
C ALA A 411 7.89 0.27 -28.52
N LYS A 412 7.31 -0.93 -28.30
CA LYS A 412 6.30 -1.51 -29.19
C LYS A 412 5.04 -0.64 -29.26
N TYR A 413 4.57 -0.13 -28.13
CA TYR A 413 3.44 0.79 -28.10
C TYR A 413 3.68 2.02 -28.99
N ASN A 414 4.84 2.68 -28.86
CA ASN A 414 5.16 3.88 -29.62
C ASN A 414 5.17 3.64 -31.15
N SER A 415 5.34 2.39 -31.58
CA SER A 415 5.41 2.00 -32.99
C SER A 415 4.06 1.53 -33.59
N ASN A 416 3.09 1.10 -32.77
CA ASN A 416 1.85 0.48 -33.26
C ASN A 416 0.59 1.04 -32.57
N VAL A 417 0.23 2.28 -32.93
CA VAL A 417 -0.91 3.02 -32.35
C VAL A 417 -2.25 2.32 -32.59
N SER A 418 -2.38 1.51 -33.65
CA SER A 418 -3.61 0.75 -33.95
C SER A 418 -3.98 -0.28 -32.89
N GLU A 419 -3.03 -0.72 -32.05
CA GLU A 419 -3.27 -1.68 -30.97
C GLU A 419 -3.46 -0.99 -29.60
N LYS A 420 -3.61 0.35 -29.57
CA LYS A 420 -3.71 1.15 -28.35
C LYS A 420 -4.71 0.57 -27.34
N LYS A 421 -5.89 0.15 -27.80
CA LYS A 421 -6.93 -0.44 -26.93
C LYS A 421 -6.42 -1.68 -26.18
N MET A 422 -5.76 -2.60 -26.89
CA MET A 422 -5.22 -3.83 -26.29
C MET A 422 -4.10 -3.53 -25.30
N PHE A 423 -3.20 -2.58 -25.62
CA PHE A 423 -2.16 -2.14 -24.68
C PHE A 423 -2.76 -1.54 -23.41
N CYS A 424 -3.79 -0.72 -23.56
CA CYS A 424 -4.50 -0.15 -22.42
C CYS A 424 -5.17 -1.24 -21.56
N GLU A 425 -5.83 -2.24 -22.17
CA GLU A 425 -6.43 -3.37 -21.45
C GLU A 425 -5.37 -4.17 -20.67
N TYR A 426 -4.26 -4.53 -21.35
CA TYR A 426 -3.14 -5.25 -20.73
C TYR A 426 -2.53 -4.47 -19.57
N LEU A 427 -2.13 -3.22 -19.79
CA LEU A 427 -1.48 -2.40 -18.76
C LEU A 427 -2.42 -2.07 -17.59
N SER A 428 -3.73 -1.97 -17.83
CA SER A 428 -4.71 -1.78 -16.75
C SER A 428 -4.83 -3.02 -15.87
N TYR A 429 -4.76 -4.20 -16.47
CA TYR A 429 -4.70 -5.44 -15.71
C TYR A 429 -3.40 -5.53 -14.91
N ILE A 430 -2.25 -5.24 -15.53
CA ILE A 430 -0.97 -5.17 -14.80
C ILE A 430 -1.04 -4.16 -13.66
N TYR A 431 -1.63 -2.98 -13.85
CA TYR A 431 -1.80 -1.97 -12.80
C TYR A 431 -2.58 -2.53 -11.60
N LYS A 432 -3.68 -3.26 -11.82
CA LYS A 432 -4.45 -3.91 -10.75
C LYS A 432 -3.63 -4.96 -10.00
N LEU A 433 -2.80 -5.73 -10.70
CA LEU A 433 -1.87 -6.67 -10.07
C LEU A 433 -0.78 -5.93 -9.30
N TYR A 434 -0.22 -4.87 -9.88
CA TYR A 434 0.79 -4.04 -9.23
C TYR A 434 0.29 -3.49 -7.89
N GLU A 435 -0.92 -2.95 -7.86
CA GLU A 435 -1.58 -2.51 -6.63
C GLU A 435 -1.82 -3.65 -5.63
N LYS A 436 -2.17 -4.86 -6.10
CA LYS A 436 -2.38 -6.02 -5.22
C LYS A 436 -1.09 -6.46 -4.54
N TYR A 437 0.05 -6.42 -5.25
CA TYR A 437 1.30 -7.01 -4.78
C TYR A 437 2.28 -6.00 -4.16
N ILE A 438 2.26 -4.71 -4.53
CA ILE A 438 3.23 -3.72 -4.04
C ILE A 438 3.30 -3.66 -2.50
N TRP A 439 2.16 -3.75 -1.82
CA TRP A 439 2.09 -3.70 -0.35
C TRP A 439 2.66 -4.95 0.34
N LYS A 440 2.66 -6.10 -0.35
CA LYS A 440 3.23 -7.36 0.16
C LYS A 440 4.71 -7.50 -0.20
N CYS A 441 5.09 -6.98 -1.36
CA CYS A 441 6.39 -7.23 -1.97
C CYS A 441 7.42 -6.13 -1.72
N CYS A 442 6.99 -4.90 -1.44
CA CYS A 442 7.91 -3.76 -1.35
C CYS A 442 7.84 -3.05 -0.01
N THR A 443 9.01 -2.93 0.63
CA THR A 443 9.21 -2.09 1.81
C THR A 443 10.10 -0.92 1.41
N TYR A 444 9.58 0.30 1.54
CA TYR A 444 10.35 1.51 1.21
C TYR A 444 10.93 2.14 2.46
N PHE A 445 12.09 2.76 2.27
CA PHE A 445 12.76 3.56 3.30
C PHE A 445 12.92 4.98 2.77
N TYR A 446 12.78 5.95 3.65
CA TYR A 446 12.94 7.37 3.38
C TYR A 446 14.40 7.72 3.06
N ARG A 447 15.35 7.00 3.67
CA ARG A 447 16.77 7.01 3.28
C ARG A 447 17.24 5.58 3.05
N GLY A 448 17.43 5.21 1.79
CA GLY A 448 17.99 3.92 1.41
C GLY A 448 17.26 3.29 0.23
N ASN A 449 17.71 2.09 -0.13
CA ASN A 449 17.07 1.31 -1.18
C ASN A 449 15.85 0.58 -0.62
N SER A 450 14.80 0.45 -1.44
CA SER A 450 13.66 -0.40 -1.12
C SER A 450 14.08 -1.86 -0.97
N TRP A 451 13.42 -2.58 -0.07
CA TRP A 451 13.54 -4.04 0.00
C TRP A 451 12.43 -4.69 -0.82
N ASN A 452 12.83 -5.70 -1.59
CA ASN A 452 11.94 -6.52 -2.41
C ASN A 452 11.83 -7.91 -1.80
N LEU A 453 10.67 -8.23 -1.24
CA LEU A 453 10.33 -9.52 -0.64
C LEU A 453 9.89 -10.54 -1.71
N CYS A 454 9.59 -10.09 -2.94
CA CYS A 454 9.11 -10.91 -4.05
C CYS A 454 10.02 -10.81 -5.30
N PRO A 455 11.35 -10.98 -5.19
CA PRO A 455 12.27 -10.73 -6.30
C PRO A 455 12.09 -11.65 -7.52
N LYS A 456 11.30 -12.74 -7.39
CA LYS A 456 11.00 -13.67 -8.48
C LYS A 456 9.93 -13.18 -9.45
N HIS A 457 9.10 -12.21 -9.05
CA HIS A 457 7.98 -11.76 -9.88
C HIS A 457 7.64 -10.28 -9.75
N PHE A 458 8.26 -9.55 -8.80
CA PHE A 458 7.97 -8.14 -8.57
C PHE A 458 9.22 -7.27 -8.63
N GLU A 459 9.09 -6.01 -9.07
CA GLU A 459 10.15 -4.99 -9.01
C GLU A 459 9.66 -3.77 -8.24
N CYS A 460 10.42 -3.36 -7.21
CA CYS A 460 10.07 -2.22 -6.33
C CYS A 460 10.63 -0.88 -6.80
N ASP A 461 11.33 -0.82 -7.93
CA ASP A 461 11.74 0.46 -8.50
C ASP A 461 10.51 1.16 -9.10
N ARG A 462 10.26 2.41 -8.64
CA ARG A 462 9.12 3.24 -9.05
C ARG A 462 9.03 3.42 -10.57
N LYS A 463 10.15 3.31 -11.29
CA LYS A 463 10.16 3.43 -12.76
C LYS A 463 9.29 2.39 -13.46
N TYR A 464 9.04 1.25 -12.82
CA TYR A 464 8.23 0.17 -13.37
C TYR A 464 6.74 0.33 -13.08
N ASN A 465 6.29 1.41 -12.43
CA ASN A 465 4.87 1.63 -12.19
C ASN A 465 4.09 1.67 -13.51
N PRO A 466 3.11 0.76 -13.74
CA PRO A 466 2.33 0.73 -14.98
C PRO A 466 1.55 2.01 -15.24
N PHE A 467 1.22 2.77 -14.19
CA PHE A 467 0.51 4.03 -14.30
C PHE A 467 1.21 5.03 -15.22
N LYS A 468 2.54 5.16 -15.08
CA LYS A 468 3.32 6.09 -15.90
C LYS A 468 3.22 5.77 -17.39
N LEU A 469 3.24 4.47 -17.73
CA LEU A 469 2.97 4.03 -19.09
C LEU A 469 1.54 4.40 -19.48
N LEU A 470 0.53 3.91 -18.76
CA LEU A 470 -0.90 4.18 -19.03
C LEU A 470 -1.21 5.67 -19.28
N SER A 471 -0.65 6.56 -18.47
CA SER A 471 -0.77 8.01 -18.60
C SER A 471 -0.11 8.54 -19.88
N THR A 472 1.14 8.13 -20.13
CA THR A 472 1.86 8.45 -21.38
C THR A 472 1.08 7.99 -22.62
N LEU A 473 0.40 6.84 -22.52
CA LEU A 473 -0.36 6.23 -23.61
C LEU A 473 -1.77 6.83 -23.77
N LYS A 474 -2.19 7.75 -22.88
CA LYS A 474 -3.53 8.35 -22.87
C LYS A 474 -4.62 7.29 -22.94
N CYS A 475 -4.51 6.25 -22.12
CA CYS A 475 -5.53 5.22 -22.02
C CYS A 475 -6.77 5.79 -21.34
N GLU A 476 -7.93 5.68 -22.00
CA GLU A 476 -9.23 6.00 -21.41
C GLU A 476 -9.62 4.89 -20.46
N ASN A 477 -9.15 4.93 -19.22
CA ASN A 477 -9.53 3.97 -18.19
C ASN A 477 -9.78 4.69 -16.87
N GLU A 478 -10.62 4.10 -16.02
CA GLU A 478 -10.88 4.47 -14.62
C GLU A 478 -9.64 4.25 -13.71
N ILE A 479 -8.46 4.71 -14.14
CA ILE A 479 -7.22 4.57 -13.39
C ILE A 479 -6.98 5.90 -12.70
N ILE A 480 -7.32 5.90 -11.42
CA ILE A 480 -7.23 7.04 -10.51
C ILE A 480 -5.79 7.56 -10.52
N SER A 481 -5.59 8.72 -11.15
CA SER A 481 -4.30 9.33 -11.45
C SER A 481 -3.56 9.93 -10.26
N GLU A 482 -4.13 9.83 -9.07
CA GLU A 482 -3.69 10.52 -7.85
C GLU A 482 -2.97 9.61 -6.84
N SER A 483 -2.86 8.31 -7.14
CA SER A 483 -2.27 7.31 -6.24
C SER A 483 -0.73 7.30 -6.24
N GLU A 484 -0.10 7.90 -7.26
CA GLU A 484 1.29 7.61 -7.60
C GLU A 484 2.31 8.15 -6.60
N GLU A 485 2.17 9.37 -6.09
CA GLU A 485 3.10 9.91 -5.08
C GLU A 485 2.72 9.44 -3.65
N ASN A 486 1.42 9.31 -3.40
CA ASN A 486 0.86 9.02 -2.08
C ASN A 486 1.02 7.57 -1.63
N ALA A 487 1.00 6.59 -2.56
CA ALA A 487 1.17 5.18 -2.22
C ALA A 487 2.58 4.91 -1.66
N TYR A 488 3.64 5.37 -2.35
CA TYR A 488 5.01 5.16 -1.87
C TYR A 488 5.31 5.96 -0.59
N ASP A 489 4.75 7.15 -0.46
CA ASP A 489 4.86 7.97 0.74
C ASP A 489 4.24 7.33 1.98
N THR A 490 3.25 6.45 1.78
CA THR A 490 2.62 5.65 2.84
C THR A 490 3.32 4.30 3.07
N LEU A 491 4.00 3.78 2.04
CA LEU A 491 4.83 2.57 2.12
C LEU A 491 6.22 2.80 2.75
N MET A 492 6.64 4.07 2.92
CA MET A 492 7.92 4.40 3.57
C MET A 492 7.83 4.26 5.08
N ILE A 493 8.43 3.18 5.60
CA ILE A 493 8.20 2.74 6.99
C ILE A 493 8.91 3.59 8.05
N ASP A 494 10.03 4.19 7.70
CA ASP A 494 10.90 5.00 8.57
C ASP A 494 10.71 6.51 8.34
N ARG A 495 9.87 6.92 7.38
CA ARG A 495 9.70 8.33 6.98
C ARG A 495 9.38 9.20 8.18
N GLU A 496 8.43 8.80 9.01
CA GLU A 496 8.04 9.59 10.17
C GLU A 496 9.17 9.70 11.20
N VAL A 497 9.91 8.61 11.43
CA VAL A 497 11.04 8.57 12.38
C VAL A 497 12.20 9.43 11.89
N VAL A 498 12.57 9.31 10.60
CA VAL A 498 13.66 10.07 9.99
C VAL A 498 13.32 11.54 9.84
N LEU A 499 12.05 11.87 9.60
CA LEU A 499 11.60 13.25 9.65
C LEU A 499 11.73 13.76 11.10
N LYS A 500 11.13 13.09 12.11
CA LYS A 500 11.18 13.48 13.54
C LYS A 500 12.61 13.75 14.04
N SER A 501 13.60 12.96 13.60
CA SER A 501 14.99 13.16 13.98
C SER A 501 15.64 14.44 13.41
N GLN A 502 15.05 15.07 12.39
CA GLN A 502 15.55 16.31 11.79
C GLN A 502 14.98 17.58 12.44
N ILE A 503 13.80 17.53 13.09
CA ILE A 503 13.28 18.68 13.87
C ILE A 503 14.11 18.95 15.11
N ILE A 504 14.62 17.90 15.74
CA ILE A 504 15.46 18.00 16.93
C ILE A 504 16.89 17.83 16.43
N PRO A 505 17.65 18.90 16.13
CA PRO A 505 19.06 18.78 15.78
C PRO A 505 19.80 18.31 17.03
N CYS A 506 19.86 17.00 17.27
CA CYS A 506 20.58 16.49 18.41
C CYS A 506 22.06 16.36 18.09
N ASN A 507 22.78 17.46 18.29
CA ASN A 507 24.24 17.51 18.21
C ASN A 507 24.93 16.98 19.50
N SER A 508 24.17 16.33 20.40
CA SER A 508 24.65 15.87 21.72
C SER A 508 24.69 14.34 21.79
N LEU A 509 25.75 13.81 22.40
CA LEU A 509 25.97 12.38 22.66
C LEU A 509 24.83 11.71 23.46
N ILE A 510 23.95 12.49 24.09
CA ILE A 510 22.96 12.02 25.08
C ILE A 510 21.62 11.61 24.43
N CYS A 511 21.37 11.94 23.15
CA CYS A 511 20.11 11.61 22.48
C CYS A 511 20.03 10.20 21.92
N ASP A 512 21.17 9.56 21.67
CA ASP A 512 21.18 8.18 21.24
C ASP A 512 20.87 7.30 22.46
N PRO A 513 19.79 6.48 22.41
CA PRO A 513 19.43 5.59 23.50
C PRO A 513 20.61 4.73 23.95
N PHE A 514 21.43 4.24 23.03
CA PHE A 514 22.61 3.44 23.34
C PHE A 514 23.58 4.20 24.25
N TYR A 515 23.95 5.43 23.89
CA TYR A 515 24.87 6.25 24.70
C TYR A 515 24.22 6.70 26.00
N LYS A 516 22.92 7.00 26.01
CA LYS A 516 22.18 7.32 27.23
C LYS A 516 22.22 6.17 28.23
N PHE A 517 22.05 4.93 27.76
CA PHE A 517 22.10 3.74 28.61
C PHE A 517 23.54 3.33 28.96
N ALA A 518 24.52 3.53 28.08
CA ALA A 518 25.92 3.16 28.32
C ALA A 518 26.67 4.16 29.22
N MET A 519 26.34 5.45 29.18
CA MET A 519 27.02 6.49 29.96
C MET A 519 26.70 6.42 31.45
N VAL A 520 25.53 5.91 31.84
CA VAL A 520 25.15 5.77 33.25
C VAL A 520 26.07 4.76 33.98
N PRO A 521 26.25 3.51 33.51
CA PRO A 521 27.23 2.58 34.07
C PRO A 521 28.66 3.12 34.05
N LEU A 522 29.08 3.77 32.96
CA LEU A 522 30.43 4.33 32.83
C LEU A 522 30.69 5.46 33.85
N ALA A 523 29.71 6.32 34.11
CA ALA A 523 29.80 7.34 35.14
C ALA A 523 29.91 6.73 36.54
N PHE A 524 29.13 5.67 36.83
CA PHE A 524 29.23 4.92 38.09
C PHE A 524 30.58 4.23 38.26
N LEU A 525 31.14 3.63 37.21
CA LEU A 525 32.48 3.03 37.23
C LEU A 525 33.58 4.08 37.43
N GLY A 526 33.44 5.24 36.80
CA GLY A 526 34.35 6.37 36.99
C GLY A 526 34.34 6.88 38.43
N LEU A 527 33.15 7.14 38.98
CA LEU A 527 33.00 7.53 40.39
C LEU A 527 33.56 6.48 41.35
N SER A 528 33.27 5.20 41.11
CA SER A 528 33.76 4.10 41.94
C SER A 528 35.28 3.98 41.91
N SER A 529 35.89 4.23 40.74
CA SER A 529 37.34 4.22 40.57
C SER A 529 38.01 5.39 41.31
N VAL A 530 37.39 6.57 41.30
CA VAL A 530 37.86 7.73 42.08
C VAL A 530 37.76 7.45 43.58
N PHE A 531 36.64 6.91 44.07
CA PHE A 531 36.50 6.50 45.47
C PHE A 531 37.52 5.43 45.87
N PHE A 532 37.78 4.45 45.00
CA PHE A 532 38.80 3.42 45.26
C PHE A 532 40.22 4.01 45.38
N LEU A 533 40.56 4.99 44.54
CA LEU A 533 41.85 5.69 44.63
C LEU A 533 41.98 6.47 45.95
N PHE A 534 40.95 7.23 46.34
CA PHE A 534 40.97 7.96 47.62
C PHE A 534 41.00 7.04 48.84
N TYR A 535 40.28 5.92 48.79
CA TYR A 535 40.31 4.89 49.84
C TYR A 535 41.72 4.29 50.00
N LYS A 536 42.39 3.96 48.88
CA LYS A 536 43.74 3.37 48.90
C LYS A 536 44.82 4.37 49.35
N VAL A 537 44.70 5.65 48.99
CA VAL A 537 45.61 6.71 49.44
C VAL A 537 45.48 6.94 50.96
N ASN A 538 44.27 6.92 51.51
CA ASN A 538 44.06 7.06 52.96
C ASN A 538 44.60 5.88 53.78
N ILE A 539 44.59 4.65 53.24
CA ILE A 539 45.19 3.48 53.90
C ILE A 539 46.74 3.53 53.89
N SER A 540 47.35 4.30 53.00
CA SER A 540 48.82 4.40 52.90
C SER A 540 49.40 5.52 53.78
N ILE A 541 48.56 6.29 54.48
CA ILE A 541 48.93 7.44 55.33
C ILE A 541 48.71 7.15 56.84
N VAL A 542 48.22 5.96 57.17
CA VAL A 542 48.16 5.40 58.54
C VAL A 542 49.19 4.30 58.66
#